data_AF-K9Q559-F1
#
_entry.id   AF-K9Q559-F1
#
_cell.length_a   1.000
_cell.length_b   1.000
_cell.length_c   1.000
_cell.angle_alpha   90.00
_cell.angle_beta   90.00
_cell.angle_gamma   90.00
#
_symmetry.space_group_name_H-M   'P 1'
#
loop_
_entity.id
_entity.type
_entity.pdbx_description
1 polymer ?
#
loop_
_entity_poly.entity_id
_entity_poly.type
_entity_poly.pdbx_seq_one_letter_code
_entity_poly.pdbx_strand_id
1 'polypeptide(L)'
;MSLRNPFRVLGNESFTLLNATMAQNSTEQKLERQVKELYQLAKERCDDESLQLAVDVIKTMRRSRGSLQAWNQRYREGIECLHEDIQAQEDLNRSLQRELNQLSDEMRAMTLEKKRILQDRRKAIQQKEFLTQELRQIEIEVNVTAKKVQSTKSLFGKFSIMWSFFQSTFFSDDPQDYGVIDNSFEADPEKPQLGSGISDIQRDLLDR
;
A
#
# COMPACT_ATOMS: atom_id res chain seq x y z
N MET A 1 21.28 17.72 0.26
CA MET A 1 20.72 19.03 0.67
C MET A 1 20.62 19.03 2.19
N SER A 2 21.39 19.88 2.85
CA SER A 2 21.55 19.90 4.31
C SER A 2 20.39 20.65 4.96
N LEU A 3 19.53 19.96 5.68
CA LEU A 3 18.50 20.57 6.53
C LEU A 3 19.19 21.22 7.74
N ARG A 4 19.31 22.55 7.72
CA ARG A 4 19.69 23.33 8.91
C ARG A 4 18.51 23.32 9.88
N ASN A 5 18.68 22.64 11.00
CA ASN A 5 17.82 22.79 12.18
C ASN A 5 17.89 24.24 12.69
N PRO A 6 16.77 25.00 12.77
CA PRO A 6 16.77 26.35 13.33
C PRO A 6 16.69 26.40 14.87
N PHE A 7 16.55 25.27 15.57
CA PHE A 7 16.25 25.23 17.01
C PHE A 7 17.47 25.06 17.94
N ARG A 8 18.61 25.69 17.66
CA ARG A 8 19.79 25.60 18.54
C ARG A 8 20.41 26.95 18.89
N VAL A 9 19.58 27.92 19.29
CA VAL A 9 20.02 29.17 19.94
C VAL A 9 19.00 29.59 21.00
N LEU A 10 18.91 28.88 22.13
CA LEU A 10 18.02 29.25 23.25
C LEU A 10 18.75 29.30 24.60
N GLY A 11 20.09 29.31 24.60
CA GLY A 11 20.88 29.29 25.85
C GLY A 11 21.31 30.68 26.36
N ASN A 12 21.60 31.64 25.47
CA ASN A 12 22.19 32.94 25.85
C ASN A 12 21.25 34.15 25.68
N GLU A 13 20.14 34.01 24.95
CA GLU A 13 19.19 35.10 24.71
C GLU A 13 18.27 35.34 25.91
N SER A 14 18.01 34.31 26.72
CA SER A 14 17.13 34.40 27.88
C SER A 14 17.69 35.33 28.97
N PHE A 15 19.01 35.38 29.15
CA PHE A 15 19.65 36.20 30.19
C PHE A 15 19.76 37.67 29.80
N THR A 16 19.96 37.97 28.50
CA THR A 16 19.97 39.35 27.97
C THR A 16 18.56 39.93 27.88
N LEU A 17 17.55 39.12 27.53
CA LEU A 17 16.13 39.52 27.56
C LEU A 17 15.64 39.82 28.98
N LEU A 18 16.08 39.04 29.99
CA LEU A 18 15.72 39.26 31.39
C LEU A 18 16.29 40.57 31.95
N ASN A 19 17.57 40.88 31.66
CA ASN A 19 18.17 42.14 32.10
C ASN A 19 17.59 43.36 31.38
N ALA A 20 17.27 43.23 30.09
CA ALA A 20 16.60 44.29 29.32
C ALA A 20 15.18 44.57 29.82
N THR A 21 14.40 43.53 30.13
CA THR A 21 13.05 43.68 30.68
C THR A 21 13.06 44.25 32.11
N MET A 22 14.01 43.85 32.96
CA MET A 22 14.17 44.42 34.30
C MET A 22 14.54 45.91 34.28
N ALA A 23 15.44 46.32 33.37
CA ALA A 23 15.80 47.73 33.20
C ALA A 23 14.65 48.57 32.64
N GLN A 24 13.91 48.04 31.65
CA GLN A 24 12.71 48.68 31.09
C GLN A 24 11.62 48.89 32.15
N ASN A 25 11.38 47.88 33.00
CA ASN A 25 10.40 47.96 34.09
C ASN A 25 10.74 49.08 35.10
N SER A 26 12.03 49.26 35.44
CA SER A 26 12.47 50.34 36.34
C SER A 26 12.25 51.74 35.74
N THR A 27 12.52 51.90 34.44
CA THR A 27 12.29 53.16 33.73
C THR A 27 10.80 53.47 33.54
N GLU A 28 9.98 52.46 33.24
CA GLU A 28 8.53 52.62 33.08
C GLU A 28 7.86 53.00 34.39
N GLN A 29 8.27 52.39 35.51
CA GLN A 29 7.77 52.76 36.84
C GLN A 29 8.14 54.18 37.27
N LYS A 30 9.30 54.71 36.83
CA LYS A 30 9.68 56.11 37.07
C LYS A 30 8.82 57.06 36.23
N LEU A 31 8.61 56.73 34.96
CA LEU A 31 7.80 57.52 34.04
C LEU A 31 6.32 57.56 34.47
N GLU A 32 5.78 56.45 34.96
CA GLU A 32 4.43 56.37 35.52
C GLU A 32 4.25 57.24 36.77
N ARG A 33 5.29 57.35 37.62
CA ARG A 33 5.27 58.27 38.77
C ARG A 33 5.25 59.72 38.32
N GLN A 34 6.12 60.09 37.38
CA GLN A 34 6.17 61.45 36.83
C GLN A 34 4.86 61.85 36.14
N VAL A 35 4.21 60.95 35.42
CA VAL A 35 2.90 61.23 34.80
C VAL A 35 1.81 61.44 35.86
N LYS A 36 1.84 60.68 36.96
CA LYS A 36 0.90 60.88 38.08
C LYS A 36 1.10 62.23 38.77
N GLU A 37 2.34 62.61 39.02
CA GLU A 37 2.70 63.92 39.57
C GLU A 37 2.24 65.04 38.64
N LEU A 38 2.43 64.90 37.34
CA LEU A 38 1.96 65.86 36.34
C LEU A 38 0.43 66.00 36.33
N TYR A 39 -0.31 64.88 36.44
CA TYR A 39 -1.78 64.93 36.55
C TYR A 39 -2.25 65.63 37.83
N GLN A 40 -1.53 65.43 38.93
CA GLN A 40 -1.84 66.10 40.18
C GLN A 40 -1.55 67.61 40.10
N LEU A 41 -0.41 67.99 39.52
CA LEU A 41 -0.06 69.38 39.27
C LEU A 41 -1.09 70.07 38.35
N ALA A 42 -1.54 69.38 37.29
CA ALA A 42 -2.58 69.88 36.39
C ALA A 42 -3.94 70.03 37.09
N LYS A 43 -4.23 69.20 38.07
CA LYS A 43 -5.46 69.31 38.88
C LYS A 43 -5.39 70.49 39.86
N GLU A 44 -4.21 70.80 40.38
CA GLU A 44 -3.99 71.93 41.29
C GLU A 44 -3.92 73.28 40.55
N ARG A 45 -3.47 73.26 39.28
CA ARG A 45 -3.35 74.44 38.41
C ARG A 45 -4.27 74.32 37.19
N CYS A 46 -5.58 74.42 37.44
CA CYS A 46 -6.61 74.29 36.42
C CYS A 46 -6.50 75.33 35.30
N ASP A 47 -6.00 76.52 35.64
CA ASP A 47 -5.98 77.69 34.75
C ASP A 47 -4.75 77.72 33.83
N ASP A 48 -3.80 76.79 34.03
CA ASP A 48 -2.60 76.67 33.20
C ASP A 48 -2.90 75.84 31.94
N GLU A 49 -3.25 76.52 30.85
CA GLU A 49 -3.59 75.90 29.57
C GLU A 49 -2.47 75.01 29.00
N SER A 50 -1.20 75.39 29.21
CA SER A 50 -0.06 74.62 28.71
C SER A 50 0.06 73.28 29.42
N LEU A 51 -0.19 73.28 30.73
CA LEU A 51 -0.20 72.09 31.56
C LEU A 51 -1.39 71.16 31.24
N GLN A 52 -2.58 71.72 31.01
CA GLN A 52 -3.74 70.94 30.56
C GLN A 52 -3.50 70.29 29.19
N LEU A 53 -2.93 71.04 28.24
CA LEU A 53 -2.60 70.54 26.91
C LEU A 53 -1.59 69.39 26.98
N ALA A 54 -0.56 69.51 27.81
CA ALA A 54 0.43 68.44 28.01
C ALA A 54 -0.22 67.16 28.56
N VAL A 55 -1.14 67.29 29.51
CA VAL A 55 -1.91 66.16 30.05
C VAL A 55 -2.78 65.51 28.98
N ASP A 56 -3.43 66.28 28.13
CA ASP A 56 -4.26 65.74 27.06
C ASP A 56 -3.45 65.05 25.96
N VAL A 57 -2.26 65.57 25.62
CA VAL A 57 -1.30 64.87 24.76
C VAL A 57 -0.89 63.53 25.38
N ILE A 58 -0.58 63.48 26.67
CA ILE A 58 -0.22 62.21 27.34
C ILE A 58 -1.39 61.22 27.33
N LYS A 59 -2.63 61.68 27.56
CA LYS A 59 -3.83 60.83 27.47
C LYS A 59 -4.00 60.24 26.07
N THR A 60 -3.86 61.06 25.03
CA THR A 60 -3.99 60.60 23.63
C THR A 60 -2.87 59.62 23.25
N MET A 61 -1.62 59.90 23.66
CA MET A 61 -0.50 58.98 23.47
C MET A 61 -0.73 57.63 24.17
N ARG A 62 -1.24 57.63 25.41
CA ARG A 62 -1.57 56.39 26.13
C ARG A 62 -2.65 55.57 25.43
N ARG A 63 -3.72 56.22 24.95
CA ARG A 63 -4.77 55.56 24.16
C ARG A 63 -4.20 54.97 22.87
N SER A 64 -3.35 55.73 22.17
CA SER A 64 -2.68 55.28 20.95
C SER A 64 -1.79 54.05 21.20
N ARG A 65 -0.95 54.09 22.26
CA ARG A 65 -0.13 52.95 22.68
C ARG A 65 -0.98 51.72 22.99
N GLY A 66 -2.08 51.88 23.73
CA GLY A 66 -3.00 50.78 24.02
C GLY A 66 -3.62 50.17 22.76
N SER A 67 -4.03 51.02 21.81
CA SER A 67 -4.54 50.58 20.51
C SER A 67 -3.50 49.79 19.72
N LEU A 68 -2.26 50.28 19.66
CA LEU A 68 -1.15 49.58 18.99
C LEU A 68 -0.82 48.24 19.64
N GLN A 69 -0.86 48.16 20.97
CA GLN A 69 -0.67 46.89 21.69
C GLN A 69 -1.77 45.89 21.37
N ALA A 70 -3.04 46.32 21.38
CA ALA A 70 -4.17 45.47 21.01
C ALA A 70 -4.09 45.02 19.55
N TRP A 71 -3.65 45.90 18.64
CA TRP A 71 -3.44 45.57 17.24
C TRP A 71 -2.33 44.53 17.07
N ASN A 72 -1.17 44.74 17.69
CA ASN A 72 -0.07 43.77 17.68
C ASN A 72 -0.50 42.40 18.22
N GLN A 73 -1.32 42.38 19.29
CA GLN A 73 -1.83 41.14 19.85
C GLN A 73 -2.73 40.40 18.85
N ARG A 74 -3.68 41.10 18.22
CA ARG A 74 -4.54 40.52 17.17
C ARG A 74 -3.74 40.03 15.96
N TYR A 75 -2.67 40.72 15.60
CA TYR A 75 -1.78 40.27 14.53
C TYR A 75 -1.06 38.98 14.87
N ARG A 76 -0.57 38.84 16.12
CA ARG A 76 0.05 37.59 16.58
C ARG A 76 -0.94 36.44 16.57
N GLU A 77 -2.13 36.66 17.13
CA GLU A 77 -3.22 35.67 17.13
C GLU A 77 -3.59 35.26 15.69
N GLY A 78 -3.72 36.23 14.78
CA GLY A 78 -4.00 35.96 13.37
C GLY A 78 -2.89 35.16 12.68
N ILE A 79 -1.61 35.44 12.99
CA ILE A 79 -0.47 34.67 12.47
C ILE A 79 -0.48 33.24 13.01
N GLU A 80 -0.79 33.06 14.30
CA GLU A 80 -0.91 31.74 14.92
C GLU A 80 -2.03 30.92 14.28
N CYS A 81 -3.22 31.48 14.13
CA CYS A 81 -4.34 30.82 13.44
C CYS A 81 -3.98 30.44 12.00
N LEU A 82 -3.35 31.34 11.23
CA LEU A 82 -2.92 31.03 9.87
C LEU A 82 -1.86 29.91 9.83
N HIS A 83 -0.99 29.85 10.84
CA HIS A 83 0.00 28.79 10.93
C HIS A 83 -0.66 27.42 11.18
N GLU A 84 -1.64 27.38 12.07
CA GLU A 84 -2.44 26.17 12.33
C GLU A 84 -3.20 25.72 11.09
N ASP A 85 -3.84 26.65 10.37
CA ASP A 85 -4.56 26.36 9.13
C ASP A 85 -3.63 25.82 8.03
N ILE A 86 -2.45 26.41 7.87
CA ILE A 86 -1.42 25.94 6.92
C ILE A 86 -0.99 24.52 7.29
N GLN A 87 -0.72 24.26 8.57
CA GLN A 87 -0.30 22.94 9.02
C GLN A 87 -1.39 21.88 8.79
N ALA A 88 -2.65 22.20 9.11
CA ALA A 88 -3.79 21.33 8.86
C ALA A 88 -3.94 21.02 7.36
N GLN A 89 -3.78 22.04 6.51
CA GLN A 89 -3.85 21.89 5.05
C GLN A 89 -2.69 21.04 4.50
N GLU A 90 -1.49 21.19 5.05
CA GLU A 90 -0.34 20.36 4.69
C GLU A 90 -0.56 18.89 5.05
N ASP A 91 -1.08 18.62 6.25
CA ASP A 91 -1.36 17.26 6.71
C ASP A 91 -2.45 16.60 5.87
N LEU A 92 -3.50 17.35 5.51
CA LEU A 92 -4.53 16.89 4.60
C LEU A 92 -3.94 16.56 3.21
N ASN A 93 -3.13 17.45 2.65
CA ASN A 93 -2.47 17.22 1.36
C ASN A 93 -1.57 15.97 1.40
N ARG A 94 -0.81 15.75 2.48
CA ARG A 94 -0.01 14.54 2.66
C ARG A 94 -0.87 13.28 2.75
N SER A 95 -2.05 13.36 3.36
CA SER A 95 -2.99 12.24 3.41
C SER A 95 -3.55 11.90 2.03
N LEU A 96 -4.04 12.91 1.31
CA LEU A 96 -4.57 12.74 -0.03
C LEU A 96 -3.51 12.20 -1.00
N GLN A 97 -2.26 12.66 -0.88
CA GLN A 97 -1.17 12.13 -1.71
C GLN A 97 -0.90 10.64 -1.43
N ARG A 98 -1.01 10.21 -0.17
CA ARG A 98 -0.88 8.79 0.20
C ARG A 98 -2.02 7.96 -0.39
N GLU A 99 -3.25 8.43 -0.28
CA GLU A 99 -4.43 7.77 -0.85
C GLU A 99 -4.35 7.66 -2.38
N LEU A 100 -3.92 8.72 -3.06
CA LEU A 100 -3.70 8.69 -4.51
C LEU A 100 -2.64 7.68 -4.93
N ASN A 101 -1.54 7.60 -4.19
CA ASN A 101 -0.49 6.61 -4.46
C ASN A 101 -1.01 5.19 -4.26
N GLN A 102 -1.74 4.95 -3.17
CA GLN A 102 -2.36 3.65 -2.89
C GLN A 102 -3.32 3.24 -4.00
N LEU A 103 -4.23 4.14 -4.40
CA LEU A 103 -5.19 3.88 -5.47
C LEU A 103 -4.50 3.61 -6.81
N SER A 104 -3.39 4.31 -7.09
CA SER A 104 -2.58 4.07 -8.29
C SER A 104 -1.98 2.66 -8.30
N ASP A 105 -1.46 2.21 -7.16
CA ASP A 105 -0.88 0.88 -7.01
C ASP A 105 -1.93 -0.23 -7.11
N GLU A 106 -3.10 -0.04 -6.48
CA GLU A 106 -4.25 -0.94 -6.62
C GLU A 106 -4.72 -1.04 -8.07
N MET A 107 -4.79 0.09 -8.80
CA MET A 107 -5.16 0.09 -10.21
C MET A 107 -4.13 -0.65 -11.09
N ARG A 108 -2.84 -0.53 -10.79
CA ARG A 108 -1.78 -1.31 -11.46
C ARG A 108 -1.93 -2.80 -11.17
N ALA A 109 -2.16 -3.16 -9.92
CA ALA A 109 -2.36 -4.55 -9.50
C ALA A 109 -3.57 -5.19 -10.21
N MET A 110 -4.72 -4.52 -10.21
CA MET A 110 -5.92 -4.97 -10.93
C MET A 110 -5.69 -5.08 -12.44
N THR A 111 -4.91 -4.17 -13.03
CA THR A 111 -4.56 -4.23 -14.46
C THR A 111 -3.72 -5.46 -14.77
N LEU A 112 -2.77 -5.81 -13.90
CA LEU A 112 -1.94 -7.01 -14.04
C LEU A 112 -2.78 -8.28 -13.88
N GLU A 113 -3.63 -8.33 -12.86
CA GLU A 113 -4.54 -9.46 -12.62
C GLU A 113 -5.50 -9.68 -13.79
N LYS A 114 -6.11 -8.61 -14.30
CA LYS A 114 -6.95 -8.68 -15.50
C LYS A 114 -6.22 -9.27 -16.70
N LYS A 115 -4.96 -8.87 -16.93
CA LYS A 115 -4.13 -9.46 -18.01
C LYS A 115 -3.90 -10.94 -17.80
N ARG A 116 -3.60 -11.37 -16.57
CA ARG A 116 -3.42 -12.78 -16.22
C ARG A 116 -4.69 -13.59 -16.48
N ILE A 117 -5.84 -13.13 -15.97
CA ILE A 117 -7.13 -13.79 -16.18
C ILE A 117 -7.46 -13.90 -17.68
N LEU A 118 -7.20 -12.86 -18.47
CA LEU A 118 -7.42 -12.90 -19.92
C LEU A 118 -6.51 -13.93 -20.61
N GLN A 119 -5.25 -14.06 -20.17
CA GLN A 119 -4.33 -15.06 -20.70
C GLN A 119 -4.79 -16.48 -20.35
N ASP A 120 -5.19 -16.71 -19.10
CA ASP A 120 -5.66 -18.02 -18.65
C ASP A 120 -6.97 -18.41 -19.34
N ARG A 121 -7.89 -17.45 -19.51
CA ARG A 121 -9.11 -17.65 -20.31
C ARG A 121 -8.78 -18.04 -21.74
N ARG A 122 -7.76 -17.42 -22.37
CA ARG A 122 -7.36 -17.74 -23.75
C ARG A 122 -6.85 -19.17 -23.86
N LYS A 123 -6.02 -19.62 -22.91
CA LYS A 123 -5.54 -21.01 -22.84
C LYS A 123 -6.70 -21.99 -22.69
N ALA A 124 -7.64 -21.70 -21.80
CA ALA A 124 -8.82 -22.54 -21.59
C ALA A 124 -9.70 -22.63 -22.86
N ILE A 125 -9.85 -21.52 -23.60
CA ILE A 125 -10.56 -21.52 -24.89
C ILE A 125 -9.83 -22.42 -25.90
N GLN A 126 -8.52 -22.32 -26.02
CA GLN A 126 -7.73 -23.16 -26.92
C GLN A 126 -7.84 -24.65 -26.57
N GLN A 127 -7.75 -25.00 -25.28
CA GLN A 127 -7.95 -26.37 -24.82
C GLN A 127 -9.36 -26.88 -25.14
N LYS A 128 -10.38 -26.06 -24.92
CA LYS A 128 -11.76 -26.39 -25.28
C LYS A 128 -11.90 -26.64 -26.79
N GLU A 129 -11.31 -25.78 -27.62
CA GLU A 129 -11.36 -25.92 -29.08
C GLU A 129 -10.68 -27.21 -29.55
N PHE A 130 -9.52 -27.54 -28.98
CA PHE A 130 -8.82 -28.79 -29.24
C PHE A 130 -9.69 -30.01 -28.90
N LEU A 131 -10.22 -30.09 -27.68
CA LEU A 131 -11.11 -31.17 -27.27
C LEU A 131 -12.36 -31.27 -28.15
N THR A 132 -12.92 -30.12 -28.56
CA THR A 132 -14.08 -30.09 -29.46
C THR A 132 -13.75 -30.69 -30.83
N GLN A 133 -12.53 -30.48 -31.33
CA GLN A 133 -12.06 -31.07 -32.59
C GLN A 133 -11.84 -32.58 -32.45
N GLU A 134 -11.19 -33.04 -31.37
CA GLU A 134 -11.02 -34.47 -31.09
C GLU A 134 -12.38 -35.19 -31.00
N LEU A 135 -13.34 -34.61 -30.28
CA LEU A 135 -14.69 -35.17 -30.17
C LEU A 135 -15.38 -35.27 -31.53
N ARG A 136 -15.25 -34.25 -32.40
CA ARG A 136 -15.79 -34.31 -33.77
C ARG A 136 -15.13 -35.39 -34.61
N GLN A 137 -13.81 -35.56 -34.46
CA GLN A 137 -13.07 -36.60 -35.18
C GLN A 137 -13.57 -38.00 -34.77
N ILE A 138 -13.71 -38.25 -33.47
CA ILE A 138 -14.28 -39.49 -32.94
C ILE A 138 -15.71 -39.68 -33.46
N GLU A 139 -16.55 -38.63 -33.47
CA GLU A 139 -17.92 -38.71 -33.98
C GLU A 139 -17.97 -39.12 -35.47
N ILE A 140 -17.06 -38.60 -36.30
CA ILE A 140 -16.94 -39.00 -37.71
C ILE A 140 -16.52 -40.47 -37.81
N GLU A 141 -15.51 -40.89 -37.06
CA GLU A 141 -15.00 -42.27 -37.06
C GLU A 141 -16.05 -43.28 -36.60
N VAL A 142 -16.81 -42.95 -35.56
CA VAL A 142 -17.96 -43.74 -35.09
C VAL A 142 -19.01 -43.87 -36.20
N ASN A 143 -19.37 -42.77 -36.86
CA ASN A 143 -20.36 -42.78 -37.94
C ASN A 143 -19.89 -43.62 -39.15
N VAL A 144 -18.62 -43.52 -39.54
CA VAL A 144 -18.03 -44.33 -40.62
C VAL A 144 -18.01 -45.81 -40.25
N THR A 145 -17.58 -46.13 -39.03
CA THR A 145 -17.52 -47.50 -38.51
C THR A 145 -18.92 -48.11 -38.42
N ALA A 146 -19.91 -47.37 -37.93
CA ALA A 146 -21.30 -47.79 -37.89
C ALA A 146 -21.84 -48.13 -39.30
N LYS A 147 -21.56 -47.29 -40.30
CA LYS A 147 -21.93 -47.57 -41.70
C LYS A 147 -21.25 -48.84 -42.25
N LYS A 148 -19.95 -49.05 -41.94
CA LYS A 148 -19.21 -50.27 -42.34
C LYS A 148 -19.77 -51.54 -41.66
N VAL A 149 -20.12 -51.46 -40.38
CA VAL A 149 -20.74 -52.56 -39.65
C VAL A 149 -22.11 -52.90 -40.25
N GLN A 150 -22.92 -51.89 -40.58
CA GLN A 150 -24.23 -52.09 -41.21
C GLN A 150 -24.14 -52.72 -42.59
N SER A 151 -23.15 -52.34 -43.41
CA SER A 151 -22.97 -52.89 -44.75
C SER A 151 -22.35 -54.30 -44.76
N THR A 152 -21.71 -54.74 -43.67
CA THR A 152 -21.07 -56.05 -43.56
C THR A 152 -22.10 -57.15 -43.25
N LYS A 153 -22.14 -58.21 -44.05
CA LYS A 153 -23.11 -59.32 -43.88
C LYS A 153 -22.69 -60.38 -42.84
N SER A 154 -21.40 -60.47 -42.49
CA SER A 154 -20.87 -61.48 -41.55
C SER A 154 -20.81 -60.96 -40.12
N LEU A 155 -21.27 -61.76 -39.14
CA LEU A 155 -21.16 -61.45 -37.71
C LEU A 155 -19.69 -61.32 -37.26
N PHE A 156 -18.82 -62.21 -37.72
CA PHE A 156 -17.39 -62.15 -37.42
C PHE A 156 -16.75 -60.88 -38.00
N GLY A 157 -17.15 -60.48 -39.22
CA GLY A 157 -16.69 -59.23 -39.84
C GLY A 157 -17.13 -57.98 -39.07
N LYS A 158 -18.37 -57.95 -38.57
CA LYS A 158 -18.87 -56.86 -37.71
C LYS A 158 -18.08 -56.76 -36.41
N PHE A 159 -17.79 -57.88 -35.76
CA PHE A 159 -16.98 -57.91 -34.53
C PHE A 159 -15.56 -57.43 -34.77
N SER A 160 -14.92 -57.90 -35.86
CA SER A 160 -13.58 -57.46 -36.26
C SER A 160 -13.50 -55.94 -36.47
N ILE A 161 -14.47 -55.35 -37.18
CA ILE A 161 -14.55 -53.88 -37.39
C ILE A 161 -14.69 -53.11 -36.07
N MET A 162 -15.56 -53.57 -35.17
CA MET A 162 -15.75 -52.95 -33.84
C MET A 162 -14.49 -53.07 -32.98
N TRP A 163 -13.86 -54.24 -32.97
CA TRP A 163 -12.65 -54.49 -32.20
C TRP A 163 -11.48 -53.61 -32.66
N SER A 164 -11.27 -53.48 -33.97
CA SER A 164 -10.25 -52.58 -34.52
C SER A 164 -10.49 -51.11 -34.18
N PHE A 165 -11.75 -50.67 -34.19
CA PHE A 165 -12.10 -49.30 -33.76
C PHE A 165 -11.80 -49.08 -32.26
N PHE A 166 -12.18 -50.03 -31.39
CA PHE A 166 -11.87 -49.94 -29.96
C PHE A 166 -10.37 -49.87 -29.68
N GLN A 167 -9.57 -50.70 -30.38
CA GLN A 167 -8.11 -50.60 -30.30
C GLN A 167 -7.61 -49.23 -30.76
N SER A 168 -8.02 -48.75 -31.93
CA SER A 168 -7.49 -47.48 -32.45
C SER A 168 -7.89 -46.24 -31.63
N THR A 169 -9.06 -46.24 -31.01
CA THR A 169 -9.62 -45.05 -30.34
C THR A 169 -9.25 -44.98 -28.85
N PHE A 170 -9.06 -46.11 -28.18
CA PHE A 170 -8.81 -46.16 -26.73
C PHE A 170 -7.43 -46.72 -26.36
N PHE A 171 -6.78 -47.43 -27.26
CA PHE A 171 -5.49 -48.06 -27.05
C PHE A 171 -4.51 -47.56 -28.11
N SER A 172 -4.14 -46.29 -27.99
CA SER A 172 -3.18 -45.61 -28.87
C SER A 172 -1.72 -46.02 -28.61
N ASP A 173 -1.48 -46.87 -27.61
CA ASP A 173 -0.15 -47.40 -27.30
C ASP A 173 0.26 -48.42 -28.37
N ASP A 174 1.46 -48.25 -28.88
CA ASP A 174 2.13 -49.25 -29.71
C ASP A 174 2.10 -50.57 -28.93
N PRO A 175 1.53 -51.67 -29.46
CA PRO A 175 1.39 -52.93 -28.71
C PRO A 175 2.73 -53.58 -28.29
N GLN A 176 3.86 -52.93 -28.56
CA GLN A 176 5.21 -53.31 -28.11
C GLN A 176 5.77 -52.45 -26.97
N ASP A 177 5.15 -51.33 -26.57
CA ASP A 177 5.62 -50.55 -25.42
C ASP A 177 4.86 -50.96 -24.15
N TYR A 178 5.30 -52.07 -23.56
CA TYR A 178 4.97 -52.38 -22.17
C TYR A 178 5.78 -51.41 -21.31
N GLY A 179 5.22 -50.24 -21.03
CA GLY A 179 5.85 -49.19 -20.24
C GLY A 179 6.63 -49.77 -19.06
N VAL A 180 7.88 -49.32 -18.90
CA VAL A 180 8.75 -49.75 -17.80
C VAL A 180 8.06 -49.39 -16.49
N ILE A 181 7.63 -50.41 -15.74
CA ILE A 181 7.19 -50.23 -14.36
C ILE A 181 8.43 -49.86 -13.56
N ASP A 182 8.61 -48.57 -13.32
CA ASP A 182 9.63 -48.11 -12.39
C ASP A 182 9.18 -48.48 -10.97
N ASN A 183 9.70 -49.62 -10.50
CA ASN A 183 9.56 -50.07 -9.12
C ASN A 183 10.58 -49.39 -8.19
N SER A 184 11.14 -48.22 -8.55
CA SER A 184 11.96 -47.46 -7.61
C SER A 184 11.07 -46.96 -6.46
N PHE A 185 11.08 -47.72 -5.37
CA PHE A 185 10.60 -47.25 -4.08
C PHE A 185 11.44 -46.02 -3.70
N GLU A 186 10.78 -44.87 -3.53
CA GLU A 186 11.34 -43.78 -2.74
C GLU A 186 11.68 -44.35 -1.37
N ALA A 187 12.97 -44.47 -1.07
CA ALA A 187 13.45 -45.00 0.19
C ALA A 187 13.14 -43.98 1.29
N ASP A 188 11.95 -44.08 1.87
CA ASP A 188 11.55 -43.38 3.09
C ASP A 188 12.38 -43.95 4.27
N PRO A 189 13.29 -43.17 4.87
CA PRO A 189 14.21 -43.64 5.91
C PRO A 189 13.53 -43.95 7.25
N GLU A 190 12.22 -43.67 7.42
CA GLU A 190 11.51 -43.88 8.69
C GLU A 190 10.65 -45.15 8.76
N LYS A 191 10.60 -45.98 7.70
CA LYS A 191 9.91 -47.28 7.75
C LYS A 191 10.88 -48.46 7.89
N PRO A 192 10.60 -49.45 8.78
CA PRO A 192 11.40 -50.66 8.85
C PRO A 192 11.26 -51.44 7.53
N GLN A 193 12.38 -51.55 6.81
CA GLN A 193 12.48 -52.36 5.60
C GLN A 193 12.40 -53.85 5.95
N LEU A 194 11.39 -54.55 5.46
CA LEU A 194 11.41 -56.01 5.38
C LEU A 194 12.41 -56.38 4.29
N GLY A 195 13.56 -56.93 4.69
CA GLY A 195 14.64 -57.29 3.78
C GLY A 195 14.14 -58.18 2.66
N SER A 196 14.33 -57.74 1.42
CA SER A 196 14.24 -58.59 0.23
C SER A 196 15.48 -59.48 0.16
N GLY A 197 15.56 -60.44 1.08
CA GLY A 197 16.43 -61.60 0.90
C GLY A 197 15.92 -62.40 -0.29
N ILE A 198 16.76 -62.54 -1.31
CA ILE A 198 16.59 -63.50 -2.39
C ILE A 198 16.30 -64.86 -1.74
N SER A 199 15.15 -65.45 -2.04
CA SER A 199 14.84 -66.81 -1.60
C SER A 199 15.81 -67.78 -2.25
N ASP A 200 16.72 -68.34 -1.45
CA ASP A 200 17.63 -69.44 -1.78
C ASP A 200 16.86 -70.74 -2.10
N ILE A 201 16.06 -70.74 -3.17
CA ILE A 201 15.38 -71.93 -3.68
C ILE A 201 15.83 -72.13 -5.13
N GLN A 202 17.14 -72.31 -5.36
CA GLN A 202 17.66 -72.84 -6.62
C GLN A 202 19.16 -73.23 -6.55
N ARG A 203 19.59 -73.92 -5.49
CA ARG A 203 21.00 -74.35 -5.39
C ARG A 203 21.28 -75.77 -4.89
N ASP A 204 20.32 -76.69 -4.97
CA ASP A 204 20.58 -78.08 -4.56
C ASP A 204 19.77 -79.16 -5.30
N LEU A 205 19.88 -79.20 -6.63
CA LEU A 205 19.41 -80.35 -7.45
C LEU A 205 20.41 -80.71 -8.57
N LEU A 206 21.70 -80.57 -8.31
CA LEU A 206 22.79 -81.03 -9.17
C LEU A 206 23.90 -81.63 -8.32
N ASP A 207 23.53 -82.64 -7.52
CA ASP A 207 24.46 -83.67 -7.02
C ASP A 207 23.68 -84.94 -6.66
N ARG A 208 23.34 -85.72 -7.70
CA ARG A 208 23.37 -87.19 -7.76
C ARG A 208 22.89 -87.72 -9.10
#